data_AF-A0A7S4S6B4-F1
#
_entry.id   AF-A0A7S4S6B4-F1
#
_cell.length_a   1.000
_cell.length_b   1.000
_cell.length_c   1.000
_cell.angle_alpha   90.00
_cell.angle_beta   90.00
_cell.angle_gamma   90.00
#
_symmetry.space_group_name_H-M   'P 1'
#
loop_
_entity.id
_entity.type
_entity.pdbx_description
1 polymer ?
#
loop_
_entity_poly.entity_id
_entity_poly.type
_entity_poly.pdbx_seq_one_letter_code
_entity_poly.pdbx_strand_id
1 'polypeptide(L)'
;DALAKEIYSQIVSVLVDKMNKRTHPSHFGGRSDQVGASIAADEKDTGCISLLDLFGFETFDKNSFEQLCINYANEHLQNRYILDNFQSVKDDYEFEGIEIDIDCSTTNNSEVLNLVEGRMGLISIINEECVRPSGNSSSFVYKAKMIHKENSHLVSEKLHRPWEFGVKHFAGLVTYDATDFIERNTDQLPLDLLECVTKCTNSIISTQFDTLLTERQTLMQSTRRKQGAMSMTICSKFRKRLAGLIEHIAATKTRYVRCIKPNENKNPRVTDHMVTMRQLDSAGIVT
;
A
#
# COMPACT_ATOMS: atom_id res chain seq x y z
N ASP A 1 19.15 -3.94 14.38
CA ASP A 1 17.74 -3.94 13.92
C ASP A 1 17.57 -4.04 12.41
N ALA A 2 18.09 -3.12 11.59
CA ALA A 2 17.93 -3.17 10.13
C ALA A 2 18.32 -4.52 9.50
N LEU A 3 19.45 -5.11 9.93
CA LEU A 3 19.89 -6.43 9.48
C LEU A 3 18.89 -7.54 9.84
N ALA A 4 18.34 -7.51 11.05
CA ALA A 4 17.36 -8.52 11.49
C ALA A 4 16.06 -8.41 10.68
N LYS A 5 15.58 -7.18 10.40
CA LYS A 5 14.42 -6.94 9.54
C LYS A 5 14.65 -7.45 8.12
N GLU A 6 15.82 -7.18 7.54
CA GLU A 6 16.15 -7.63 6.18
C GLU A 6 16.23 -9.17 6.12
N ILE A 7 16.92 -9.81 7.07
CA ILE A 7 16.96 -11.28 7.15
C ILE A 7 15.55 -11.86 7.25
N TYR A 8 14.69 -11.30 8.11
CA TYR A 8 13.31 -11.75 8.24
C TYR A 8 12.52 -11.60 6.93
N SER A 9 12.63 -10.43 6.28
CA SER A 9 12.01 -10.16 4.97
C SER A 9 12.44 -11.17 3.91
N GLN A 10 13.75 -11.47 3.81
CA GLN A 10 14.28 -12.44 2.85
C GLN A 10 13.80 -13.87 3.14
N ILE A 11 13.75 -14.28 4.40
CA ILE A 11 13.23 -15.60 4.78
C ILE A 11 11.77 -15.74 4.38
N VAL A 12 10.94 -14.72 4.67
CA VAL A 12 9.53 -14.72 4.28
C VAL A 12 9.38 -14.79 2.76
N SER A 13 10.19 -14.03 2.00
CA SER A 13 10.17 -14.07 0.53
C SER A 13 10.47 -15.49 0.00
N VAL A 14 11.48 -16.15 0.55
CA VAL A 14 11.83 -17.54 0.17
C VAL A 14 10.70 -18.51 0.48
N LEU A 15 10.03 -18.35 1.63
CA LEU A 15 8.91 -19.20 2.02
C LEU A 15 7.74 -19.03 1.04
N VAL A 16 7.38 -17.78 0.72
CA VAL A 16 6.33 -17.47 -0.25
C VAL A 16 6.68 -18.01 -1.63
N ASP A 17 7.92 -17.83 -2.11
CA ASP A 17 8.36 -18.37 -3.40
C ASP A 17 8.30 -19.91 -3.45
N LYS A 18 8.69 -20.58 -2.36
CA LYS A 18 8.58 -22.03 -2.26
C LYS A 18 7.14 -22.50 -2.26
N MET A 19 6.24 -21.80 -1.55
CA MET A 19 4.82 -22.08 -1.57
C MET A 19 4.27 -21.92 -2.98
N ASN A 20 4.49 -20.77 -3.62
CA ASN A 20 4.03 -20.48 -4.98
C ASN A 20 4.51 -21.52 -6.00
N LYS A 21 5.78 -21.93 -5.94
CA LYS A 21 6.31 -22.99 -6.81
C LYS A 21 5.61 -24.33 -6.59
N ARG A 22 5.28 -24.67 -5.35
CA ARG A 22 4.62 -25.95 -5.01
C ARG A 22 3.13 -25.94 -5.32
N THR A 23 2.48 -24.78 -5.22
CA THR A 23 1.06 -24.62 -5.48
C THR A 23 0.75 -24.23 -6.93
N HIS A 24 1.77 -24.11 -7.79
CA HIS A 24 1.58 -23.73 -9.18
C HIS A 24 0.67 -24.73 -9.92
N PRO A 25 -0.35 -24.27 -10.68
CA PRO A 25 -1.31 -25.15 -11.34
C PRO A 25 -0.69 -26.23 -12.23
N SER A 26 0.47 -25.95 -12.84
CA SER A 26 1.22 -26.91 -13.66
C SER A 26 1.59 -28.21 -12.93
N HIS A 27 1.59 -28.23 -11.59
CA HIS A 27 1.85 -29.43 -10.78
C HIS A 27 0.61 -30.26 -10.48
N PHE A 28 -0.60 -29.70 -10.65
CA PHE A 28 -1.87 -30.37 -10.37
C PHE A 28 -2.60 -30.84 -11.63
N GLY A 29 -1.91 -30.84 -12.78
CA GLY A 29 -2.41 -31.42 -14.02
C GLY A 29 -2.81 -32.89 -13.83
N GLY A 30 -4.10 -33.12 -13.63
CA GLY A 30 -4.68 -34.45 -13.67
C GLY A 30 -4.67 -35.00 -15.10
N ARG A 31 -4.14 -36.22 -15.26
CA ARG A 31 -4.52 -37.20 -16.30
C ARG A 31 -5.07 -36.62 -17.61
N SER A 32 -4.19 -36.13 -18.46
CA SER A 32 -4.29 -36.41 -19.89
C SER A 32 -3.11 -37.31 -20.25
N ASP A 33 -3.39 -38.62 -20.27
CA ASP A 33 -2.55 -39.56 -20.99
C ASP A 33 -2.36 -39.03 -22.42
N GLN A 34 -1.10 -38.93 -22.84
CA GLN A 34 -0.67 -38.71 -24.21
C GLN A 34 -1.19 -37.41 -24.87
N VAL A 35 -0.31 -36.42 -24.93
CA VAL A 35 0.21 -35.80 -26.17
C VAL A 35 1.08 -34.63 -25.71
N GLY A 36 2.39 -34.80 -25.84
CA GLY A 36 3.33 -33.70 -25.69
C GLY A 36 3.04 -32.61 -26.73
N ALA A 37 3.32 -31.37 -26.35
CA ALA A 37 3.42 -30.17 -27.20
C ALA A 37 2.22 -29.19 -27.28
N SER A 38 1.35 -29.06 -26.27
CA SER A 38 0.35 -27.96 -26.29
C SER A 38 0.00 -27.27 -24.96
N ILE A 39 0.86 -27.34 -23.92
CA ILE A 39 0.58 -26.67 -22.63
C ILE A 39 0.70 -25.13 -22.72
N ALA A 40 1.43 -24.58 -23.69
CA ALA A 40 1.58 -23.12 -23.84
C ALA A 40 0.34 -22.42 -24.42
N ALA A 41 -0.65 -23.16 -24.92
CA ALA A 41 -1.86 -22.60 -25.51
C ALA A 41 -3.05 -22.53 -24.53
N ASP A 42 -2.99 -23.25 -23.40
CA ASP A 42 -4.16 -23.54 -22.54
C ASP A 42 -4.25 -22.64 -21.29
N GLU A 43 -3.20 -21.86 -20.97
CA GLU A 43 -3.25 -20.87 -19.87
C GLU A 43 -4.26 -19.73 -20.13
N LYS A 44 -4.68 -19.53 -21.39
CA LYS A 44 -5.64 -18.48 -21.76
C LYS A 44 -7.11 -18.84 -21.52
N ASP A 45 -7.43 -20.11 -21.25
CA ASP A 45 -8.83 -20.58 -21.18
C ASP A 45 -9.31 -20.95 -19.77
N THR A 46 -8.49 -20.67 -18.75
CA THR A 46 -8.85 -20.93 -17.34
C THR A 46 -9.14 -19.63 -16.59
N GLY A 47 -10.31 -19.56 -15.94
CA GLY A 47 -10.64 -18.45 -15.05
C GLY A 47 -9.89 -18.55 -13.72
N CYS A 48 -9.51 -17.41 -13.15
CA CYS A 48 -8.90 -17.32 -11.82
C CYS A 48 -9.89 -16.70 -10.82
N ILE A 49 -9.94 -17.23 -9.60
CA ILE A 49 -10.60 -16.59 -8.46
C ILE A 49 -9.50 -16.10 -7.52
N SER A 50 -9.35 -14.78 -7.44
CA SER A 50 -8.39 -14.13 -6.54
C SER A 50 -9.06 -13.73 -5.24
N LEU A 51 -8.40 -13.98 -4.12
CA LEU A 51 -8.81 -13.53 -2.79
C LEU A 51 -7.80 -12.51 -2.29
N LEU A 52 -8.28 -11.34 -1.86
CA LEU A 52 -7.45 -10.28 -1.31
C LEU A 52 -7.82 -10.06 0.16
N ASP A 53 -6.84 -10.29 1.04
CA ASP A 53 -6.93 -9.99 2.47
C ASP A 53 -5.91 -8.90 2.81
N LEU A 54 -6.38 -7.76 3.28
CA LEU A 54 -5.56 -6.59 3.59
C LEU A 54 -5.99 -5.99 4.93
N PHE A 55 -5.04 -5.33 5.58
CA PHE A 55 -5.30 -4.58 6.80
C PHE A 55 -6.37 -3.51 6.54
N GLY A 56 -7.37 -3.46 7.42
CA GLY A 56 -8.37 -2.39 7.40
C GLY A 56 -7.77 -1.04 7.78
N PHE A 57 -8.59 0.00 7.67
CA PHE A 57 -8.22 1.35 8.10
C PHE A 57 -7.84 1.37 9.58
N GLU A 58 -6.72 2.01 9.92
CA GLU A 58 -6.19 2.07 11.28
C GLU A 58 -6.21 3.50 11.82
N THR A 59 -6.62 3.65 13.08
CA THR A 59 -6.52 4.90 13.83
C THR A 59 -6.27 4.59 15.30
N PHE A 60 -5.10 5.01 15.77
CA PHE A 60 -4.66 4.88 17.15
C PHE A 60 -4.41 6.25 17.77
N ASP A 61 -4.14 6.27 19.08
CA ASP A 61 -3.72 7.49 19.80
C ASP A 61 -2.43 8.08 19.22
N LYS A 62 -1.57 7.21 18.67
CA LYS A 62 -0.33 7.59 17.99
C LYS A 62 -0.19 6.82 16.68
N ASN A 63 -0.30 7.52 15.55
CA ASN A 63 -0.18 6.94 14.21
C ASN A 63 1.19 7.30 13.62
N SER A 64 1.98 6.32 13.21
CA SER A 64 3.31 6.51 12.62
C SER A 64 3.31 6.31 11.10
N PHE A 65 4.50 6.15 10.54
CA PHE A 65 4.72 5.95 9.11
C PHE A 65 3.96 4.73 8.56
N GLU A 66 3.94 3.65 9.35
CA GLU A 66 3.27 2.41 9.01
C GLU A 66 1.75 2.62 8.83
N GLN A 67 1.10 3.34 9.75
CA GLN A 67 -0.31 3.68 9.63
C GLN A 67 -0.60 4.54 8.40
N LEU A 68 0.30 5.48 8.05
CA LEU A 68 0.12 6.27 6.82
C LEU A 68 0.12 5.35 5.58
N CYS A 69 1.03 4.37 5.51
CA CYS A 69 1.06 3.41 4.41
C CYS A 69 -0.20 2.52 4.37
N ILE A 70 -0.67 2.05 5.52
CA ILE A 70 -1.89 1.23 5.63
C ILE A 70 -3.12 2.03 5.20
N ASN A 71 -3.29 3.25 5.71
CA ASN A 71 -4.42 4.10 5.39
C ASN A 71 -4.39 4.57 3.92
N TYR A 72 -3.20 4.82 3.36
CA TYR A 72 -3.03 5.10 1.93
C TYR A 72 -3.46 3.92 1.04
N ALA A 73 -3.15 2.68 1.41
CA ALA A 73 -3.66 1.51 0.69
C ALA A 73 -5.18 1.39 0.79
N ASN A 74 -5.75 1.65 1.98
CA ASN A 74 -7.19 1.66 2.18
C ASN A 74 -7.90 2.74 1.36
N GLU A 75 -7.30 3.94 1.20
CA GLU A 75 -7.82 4.96 0.30
C GLU A 75 -7.90 4.47 -1.16
N HIS A 76 -6.87 3.78 -1.66
CA HIS A 76 -6.89 3.20 -3.01
C HIS A 76 -7.98 2.13 -3.18
N LEU A 77 -8.13 1.24 -2.21
CA LEU A 77 -9.18 0.21 -2.23
C LEU A 77 -10.57 0.84 -2.15
N GLN A 78 -10.74 1.89 -1.33
CA GLN A 78 -11.99 2.61 -1.23
C GLN A 78 -12.31 3.33 -2.55
N ASN A 79 -11.32 3.95 -3.19
CA ASN A 79 -11.51 4.58 -4.49
C ASN A 79 -11.97 3.55 -5.55
N ARG A 80 -11.32 2.38 -5.57
CA ARG A 80 -11.72 1.30 -6.47
C ARG A 80 -13.12 0.78 -6.19
N TYR A 81 -13.49 0.61 -4.91
CA TYR A 81 -14.84 0.24 -4.48
C TYR A 81 -15.88 1.24 -4.99
N ILE A 82 -15.58 2.55 -4.89
CA ILE A 82 -16.49 3.60 -5.34
C ILE A 82 -16.69 3.54 -6.86
N LEU A 83 -15.60 3.39 -7.61
CA LEU A 83 -15.65 3.27 -9.07
C LEU A 83 -16.47 2.05 -9.52
N ASP A 84 -16.27 0.90 -8.87
CA ASP A 84 -16.96 -0.34 -9.23
C ASP A 84 -18.45 -0.34 -8.91
N ASN A 85 -18.85 0.20 -7.76
CA ASN A 85 -20.22 0.07 -7.27
C ASN A 85 -21.10 1.28 -7.57
N PHE A 86 -20.52 2.45 -7.78
CA PHE A 86 -21.30 3.68 -8.03
C PHE A 86 -21.06 4.23 -9.43
N GLN A 87 -19.81 4.43 -9.85
CA GLN A 87 -19.54 5.06 -11.15
C GLN A 87 -19.92 4.13 -12.31
N SER A 88 -19.47 2.87 -12.31
CA SER A 88 -19.82 1.92 -13.37
C SER A 88 -21.32 1.71 -13.47
N VAL A 89 -22.00 1.66 -12.32
CA VAL A 89 -23.46 1.49 -12.26
C VAL A 89 -24.17 2.70 -12.84
N LYS A 90 -23.74 3.91 -12.46
CA LYS A 90 -24.28 5.15 -13.03
C LYS A 90 -24.10 5.19 -14.56
N ASP A 91 -22.92 4.83 -15.06
CA ASP A 91 -22.63 4.82 -16.49
C ASP A 91 -23.54 3.82 -17.25
N ASP A 92 -23.83 2.64 -16.66
CA ASP A 92 -24.74 1.64 -17.22
C ASP A 92 -26.19 2.17 -17.30
N TYR A 93 -26.66 2.82 -16.24
CA TYR A 93 -28.00 3.44 -16.20
C TYR A 93 -28.14 4.60 -17.19
N GLU A 94 -27.12 5.47 -17.31
CA GLU A 94 -27.08 6.54 -18.30
C GLU A 94 -27.10 5.97 -19.72
N PHE A 95 -26.37 4.88 -19.97
CA PHE A 95 -26.38 4.17 -21.25
C PHE A 95 -27.75 3.58 -21.59
N GLU A 96 -28.47 3.06 -20.59
CA GLU A 96 -29.83 2.53 -20.74
C GLU A 96 -30.91 3.63 -20.83
N GLY A 97 -30.53 4.91 -20.66
CA GLY A 97 -31.46 6.05 -20.69
C GLY A 97 -32.35 6.16 -19.45
N ILE A 98 -31.89 5.63 -18.32
CA ILE A 98 -32.58 5.68 -17.03
C ILE A 98 -32.08 6.88 -16.25
N GLU A 99 -32.96 7.84 -15.96
CA GLU A 99 -32.63 8.98 -15.10
C GLU A 99 -32.48 8.52 -13.64
N ILE A 100 -31.29 8.74 -13.07
CA ILE A 100 -31.02 8.52 -11.64
C ILE A 100 -30.52 9.80 -11.00
N ASP A 101 -31.11 10.12 -9.85
CA ASP A 101 -30.66 11.19 -8.96
C ASP A 101 -29.75 10.61 -7.87
N ILE A 102 -28.59 10.09 -8.26
CA ILE A 102 -27.56 9.60 -7.33
C ILE A 102 -26.40 10.60 -7.32
N ASP A 103 -26.25 11.30 -6.20
CA ASP A 103 -25.10 12.17 -5.96
C ASP A 103 -23.86 11.34 -5.59
N CYS A 104 -23.10 10.93 -6.59
CA CYS A 104 -21.82 10.25 -6.40
C CYS A 104 -20.67 11.21 -5.99
N SER A 105 -20.89 12.54 -5.96
CA SER A 105 -19.80 13.52 -5.78
C SER A 105 -19.27 13.57 -4.35
N THR A 106 -20.12 13.29 -3.37
CA THR A 106 -19.79 13.34 -1.93
C THR A 106 -18.92 12.18 -1.45
N THR A 107 -18.73 11.13 -2.27
CA THR A 107 -18.00 9.91 -1.88
C THR A 107 -16.60 9.85 -2.49
N ASN A 108 -16.21 10.78 -3.37
CA ASN A 108 -14.94 10.68 -4.10
C ASN A 108 -13.72 11.08 -3.23
N ASN A 109 -12.86 10.11 -2.96
CA ASN A 109 -11.62 10.29 -2.18
C ASN A 109 -10.37 10.59 -3.04
N SER A 110 -10.54 10.93 -4.33
CA SER A 110 -9.43 11.23 -5.24
C SER A 110 -8.56 12.41 -4.78
N GLU A 111 -9.14 13.39 -4.07
CA GLU A 111 -8.38 14.53 -3.52
C GLU A 111 -7.39 14.09 -2.44
N VAL A 112 -7.78 13.13 -1.59
CA VAL A 112 -6.89 12.53 -0.57
C VAL A 112 -5.79 11.73 -1.24
N LEU A 113 -6.13 10.93 -2.26
CA LEU A 113 -5.14 10.20 -3.04
C LEU A 113 -4.11 11.16 -3.65
N ASN A 114 -4.57 12.24 -4.30
CA ASN A 114 -3.67 13.24 -4.88
C ASN A 114 -2.83 13.98 -3.82
N LEU A 115 -3.38 14.24 -2.62
CA LEU A 115 -2.60 14.78 -1.49
C LEU A 115 -1.45 13.83 -1.10
N VAL A 116 -1.69 12.52 -1.05
CA VAL A 116 -0.70 11.54 -0.62
C VAL A 116 0.31 11.21 -1.72
N GLU A 117 -0.15 10.91 -2.94
CA GLU A 117 0.66 10.34 -4.02
C GLU A 117 0.88 11.28 -5.22
N GLY A 118 0.26 12.45 -5.23
CA GLY A 118 0.40 13.42 -6.31
C GLY A 118 1.86 13.84 -6.55
N ARG A 119 2.12 14.56 -7.64
CA ARG A 119 3.48 15.00 -8.01
C ARG A 119 4.18 15.77 -6.89
N MET A 120 3.42 16.59 -6.15
CA MET A 120 3.87 17.30 -4.94
C MET A 120 3.18 16.75 -3.68
N GLY A 121 2.74 15.49 -3.70
CA GLY A 121 2.06 14.84 -2.58
C GLY A 121 3.02 14.48 -1.45
N LEU A 122 2.45 14.02 -0.33
CA LEU A 122 3.20 13.70 0.89
C LEU A 122 4.36 12.73 0.64
N ILE A 123 4.14 11.65 -0.13
CA ILE A 123 5.19 10.67 -0.46
C ILE A 123 6.36 11.32 -1.20
N SER A 124 6.07 12.25 -2.12
CA SER A 124 7.10 12.98 -2.88
C SER A 124 7.97 13.83 -1.96
N ILE A 125 7.34 14.55 -1.02
CA ILE A 125 8.02 15.42 -0.05
C ILE A 125 8.85 14.58 0.93
N ILE A 126 8.32 13.46 1.43
CA ILE A 126 9.07 12.53 2.31
C ILE A 126 10.33 12.04 1.57
N ASN A 127 10.19 11.61 0.32
CA ASN A 127 11.32 11.13 -0.48
C ASN A 127 12.38 12.22 -0.71
N GLU A 128 11.96 13.46 -0.97
CA GLU A 128 12.88 14.59 -1.11
C GLU A 128 13.70 14.82 0.18
N GLU A 129 13.03 14.79 1.34
CA GLU A 129 13.69 14.96 2.63
C GLU A 129 14.63 13.78 2.98
N CYS A 130 14.36 12.56 2.49
CA CYS A 130 15.29 11.42 2.67
C CYS A 130 16.63 11.59 1.95
N VAL A 131 16.67 12.35 0.84
CA VAL A 131 17.90 12.56 0.05
C VAL A 131 18.66 13.81 0.50
N ARG A 132 17.99 14.70 1.24
CA ARG A 132 18.57 15.98 1.66
C ARG A 132 19.58 15.77 2.81
N PRO A 133 20.80 16.33 2.74
CA PRO A 133 21.82 16.16 3.79
C PRO A 133 21.41 16.60 5.20
N SER A 134 20.41 17.47 5.32
CA SER A 134 19.84 17.93 6.59
C SER A 134 18.32 17.75 6.63
N GLY A 135 17.81 16.81 5.83
CA GLY A 135 16.39 16.49 5.81
C GLY A 135 15.95 15.86 7.12
N ASN A 136 14.78 16.25 7.59
CA ASN A 136 14.22 15.76 8.84
C ASN A 136 12.69 15.79 8.81
N SER A 137 12.08 15.13 9.78
CA SER A 137 10.63 14.98 9.85
C SER A 137 9.90 16.31 10.05
N SER A 138 10.48 17.25 10.80
CA SER A 138 9.89 18.58 11.00
C SER A 138 9.91 19.42 9.72
N SER A 139 10.99 19.37 8.93
CA SER A 139 11.06 20.05 7.63
C SER A 139 10.09 19.45 6.62
N PHE A 140 9.89 18.12 6.63
CA PHE A 140 8.83 17.46 5.88
C PHE A 140 7.45 18.06 6.22
N VAL A 141 7.07 18.06 7.49
CA VAL A 141 5.74 18.54 7.92
C VAL A 141 5.54 20.01 7.58
N TYR A 142 6.57 20.84 7.79
CA TYR A 142 6.52 22.25 7.40
C TYR A 142 6.28 22.42 5.89
N LYS A 143 7.05 21.73 5.04
CA LYS A 143 6.88 21.78 3.58
C LYS A 143 5.50 21.29 3.15
N ALA A 144 5.02 20.18 3.70
CA ALA A 144 3.70 19.64 3.41
C ALA A 144 2.59 20.65 3.72
N LYS A 145 2.63 21.28 4.90
CA LYS A 145 1.68 22.31 5.32
C LYS A 145 1.74 23.57 4.45
N MET A 146 2.92 23.96 3.97
CA MET A 146 3.07 25.12 3.09
C MET A 146 2.55 24.86 1.67
N ILE A 147 2.87 23.70 1.10
CA ILE A 147 2.45 23.32 -0.26
C ILE A 147 0.94 23.10 -0.32
N HIS A 148 0.37 22.42 0.68
CA HIS A 148 -1.04 22.02 0.71
C HIS A 148 -1.88 22.85 1.68
N LYS A 149 -1.51 24.11 1.91
CA LYS A 149 -2.18 25.00 2.90
C LYS A 149 -3.69 25.20 2.64
N GLU A 150 -4.12 25.08 1.38
CA GLU A 150 -5.51 25.28 0.93
C GLU A 150 -6.25 23.95 0.74
N ASN A 151 -5.57 22.81 0.92
CA ASN A 151 -6.16 21.49 0.77
C ASN A 151 -7.03 21.17 2.00
N SER A 152 -8.33 20.97 1.80
CA SER A 152 -9.32 20.70 2.86
C SER A 152 -9.05 19.41 3.64
N HIS A 153 -8.31 18.47 3.05
CA HIS A 153 -7.94 17.18 3.62
C HIS A 153 -6.65 17.21 4.45
N LEU A 154 -5.78 18.20 4.27
CA LEU A 154 -4.60 18.35 5.14
C LEU A 154 -4.96 19.25 6.33
N VAL A 155 -4.95 18.67 7.53
CA VAL A 155 -5.27 19.40 8.77
C VAL A 155 -4.00 19.83 9.49
N SER A 156 -3.91 21.13 9.74
CA SER A 156 -2.89 21.71 10.61
C SER A 156 -3.57 22.42 11.78
N GLU A 157 -3.69 21.73 12.91
CA GLU A 157 -4.19 22.36 14.14
C GLU A 157 -3.11 23.21 14.80
N LYS A 158 -3.53 24.23 15.55
CA LYS A 158 -2.60 25.12 16.28
C LYS A 158 -1.83 24.40 17.38
N LEU A 159 -2.38 23.31 17.91
CA LEU A 159 -1.79 22.48 18.97
C LEU A 159 -0.85 21.39 18.42
N HIS A 160 -0.86 21.15 17.10
CA HIS A 160 0.04 20.17 16.50
C HIS A 160 1.49 20.56 16.77
N ARG A 161 2.27 19.57 17.21
CA ARG A 161 3.72 19.71 17.28
C ARG A 161 4.29 19.96 15.88
N PRO A 162 5.51 20.51 15.76
CA PRO A 162 6.12 20.80 14.45
C PRO A 162 6.22 19.59 13.51
N TRP A 163 6.26 18.37 14.07
CA TRP A 163 6.31 17.09 13.37
C TRP A 163 4.96 16.37 13.31
N GLU A 164 3.84 17.01 13.64
CA GLU A 164 2.50 16.42 13.55
C GLU A 164 1.67 17.04 12.43
N PHE A 165 0.91 16.20 11.74
CA PHE A 165 -0.05 16.61 10.70
C PHE A 165 -1.26 15.69 10.70
N GLY A 166 -2.42 16.22 10.33
CA GLY A 166 -3.65 15.43 10.19
C GLY A 166 -4.04 15.24 8.73
N VAL A 167 -4.65 14.11 8.41
CA VAL A 167 -5.26 13.86 7.10
C VAL A 167 -6.72 13.46 7.31
N LYS A 168 -7.65 14.14 6.63
CA LYS A 168 -9.05 13.72 6.57
C LYS A 168 -9.20 12.64 5.50
N HIS A 169 -9.17 11.40 5.95
CA HIS A 169 -9.44 10.22 5.14
C HIS A 169 -10.93 9.99 4.94
N PHE A 170 -11.29 9.06 4.07
CA PHE A 170 -12.69 8.61 3.91
C PHE A 170 -13.30 8.10 5.21
N ALA A 171 -12.50 7.49 6.08
CA ALA A 171 -12.91 6.93 7.38
C ALA A 171 -12.79 7.91 8.55
N GLY A 172 -12.35 9.15 8.30
CA GLY A 172 -12.25 10.20 9.30
C GLY A 172 -10.87 10.87 9.40
N LEU A 173 -10.72 11.76 10.37
CA LEU A 173 -9.47 12.49 10.64
C LEU A 173 -8.48 11.59 11.38
N VAL A 174 -7.28 11.43 10.82
CA VAL A 174 -6.16 10.74 11.47
C VAL A 174 -5.01 11.70 11.64
N THR A 175 -4.50 11.83 12.87
CA THR A 175 -3.31 12.61 13.20
C THR A 175 -2.08 11.70 13.23
N TYR A 176 -1.06 12.07 12.47
CA TYR A 176 0.19 11.33 12.32
C TYR A 176 1.33 12.04 13.06
N ASP A 177 2.13 11.26 13.78
CA ASP A 177 3.40 11.68 14.36
C ASP A 177 4.53 11.36 13.35
N ALA A 178 5.08 12.40 12.75
CA ALA A 178 6.12 12.25 11.73
C ALA A 178 7.51 11.96 12.29
N THR A 179 7.73 11.93 13.62
CA THR A 179 9.08 11.92 14.25
C THR A 179 10.09 11.04 13.52
N ASP A 180 9.73 9.80 13.18
CA ASP A 180 10.65 8.83 12.56
C ASP A 180 10.41 8.61 11.05
N PHE A 181 9.57 9.42 10.38
CA PHE A 181 9.16 9.15 8.99
C PHE A 181 10.33 9.06 8.01
N ILE A 182 11.31 9.96 8.12
CA ILE A 182 12.44 10.00 7.20
C ILE A 182 13.34 8.77 7.39
N GLU A 183 13.62 8.42 8.64
CA GLU A 183 14.42 7.24 8.99
C GLU A 183 13.72 5.95 8.56
N ARG A 184 12.43 5.83 8.85
CA ARG A 184 11.58 4.69 8.47
C ARG A 184 11.44 4.54 6.96
N ASN A 185 11.33 5.62 6.21
CA ASN A 185 11.22 5.56 4.75
C ASN A 185 12.57 5.24 4.08
N THR A 186 13.68 5.59 4.74
CA THR A 186 15.03 5.29 4.27
C THR A 186 15.42 3.84 4.56
N ASP A 187 15.09 3.30 5.75
CA ASP A 187 15.48 2.00 6.37
C ASP A 187 16.13 1.00 5.39
N GLN A 188 17.39 1.27 5.06
CA GLN A 188 18.16 0.53 4.08
C GLN A 188 19.39 -0.08 4.74
N LEU A 189 19.58 -1.38 4.51
CA LEU A 189 20.76 -2.08 5.03
C LEU A 189 22.04 -1.52 4.38
N PRO A 190 23.07 -1.13 5.16
CA PRO A 190 24.38 -0.75 4.63
C PRO A 190 25.00 -1.84 3.74
N LEU A 191 25.78 -1.43 2.73
CA LEU A 191 26.42 -2.36 1.77
C LEU A 191 27.39 -3.32 2.45
N ASP A 192 28.20 -2.85 3.40
CA ASP A 192 29.16 -3.69 4.11
C ASP A 192 28.47 -4.83 4.88
N LEU A 193 27.28 -4.56 5.45
CA LEU A 193 26.48 -5.60 6.10
C LEU A 193 25.88 -6.56 5.09
N LEU A 194 25.46 -6.07 3.93
CA LEU A 194 24.97 -6.91 2.84
C LEU A 194 26.08 -7.87 2.35
N GLU A 195 27.29 -7.37 2.10
CA GLU A 195 28.47 -8.15 1.72
C GLU A 195 28.97 -9.10 2.81
N CYS A 196 28.76 -8.76 4.09
CA CYS A 196 29.08 -9.65 5.19
C CYS A 196 28.15 -10.87 5.18
N VAL A 197 26.85 -10.66 4.97
CA VAL A 197 25.84 -11.73 5.02
C VAL A 197 25.97 -12.68 3.83
N THR A 198 26.42 -12.22 2.66
CA THR A 198 26.68 -13.13 1.52
C THR A 198 27.73 -14.19 1.83
N LYS A 199 28.63 -13.94 2.79
CA LYS A 199 29.67 -14.88 3.25
C LYS A 199 29.17 -15.88 4.30
N CYS A 200 27.90 -15.83 4.70
CA CYS A 200 27.36 -16.77 5.69
C CYS A 200 27.32 -18.21 5.14
N THR A 201 27.40 -19.20 6.04
CA THR A 201 27.38 -20.63 5.68
C THR A 201 25.98 -21.14 5.32
N ASN A 202 24.93 -20.40 5.67
CA ASN A 202 23.56 -20.75 5.32
C ASN A 202 23.30 -20.39 3.86
N SER A 203 23.16 -21.39 2.99
CA SER A 203 22.98 -21.19 1.55
C SER A 203 21.73 -20.38 1.19
N ILE A 204 20.63 -20.53 1.93
CA ILE A 204 19.39 -19.79 1.67
C ILE A 204 19.64 -18.30 1.88
N ILE A 205 20.23 -17.93 3.02
CA ILE A 205 20.50 -16.54 3.36
C ILE A 205 21.56 -15.95 2.43
N SER A 206 22.66 -16.67 2.20
CA SER A 206 23.75 -16.24 1.32
C SER A 206 23.25 -15.92 -0.10
N THR A 207 22.47 -16.83 -0.72
CA THR A 207 21.95 -16.64 -2.09
C THR A 207 20.97 -15.48 -2.20
N GLN A 208 20.08 -15.29 -1.21
CA GLN A 208 19.14 -14.15 -1.23
C GLN A 208 19.89 -12.82 -1.12
N PHE A 209 20.86 -12.74 -0.21
CA PHE A 209 21.63 -11.52 -0.02
C PHE A 209 22.57 -11.21 -1.20
N ASP A 210 23.07 -12.23 -1.90
CA ASP A 210 23.85 -12.07 -3.13
C ASP A 210 23.01 -11.48 -4.28
N THR A 211 21.75 -11.94 -4.39
CA THR A 211 20.77 -11.39 -5.33
C THR A 211 20.50 -9.91 -5.02
N LEU A 212 20.22 -9.59 -3.75
CA LEU A 212 20.01 -8.20 -3.29
C LEU A 212 21.21 -7.29 -3.54
N LEU A 213 22.43 -7.81 -3.32
CA LEU A 213 23.68 -7.08 -3.54
C LEU A 213 23.83 -6.75 -5.03
N THR A 214 23.59 -7.72 -5.90
CA THR A 214 23.63 -7.55 -7.36
C THR A 214 22.61 -6.52 -7.85
N GLU A 215 21.37 -6.58 -7.34
CA GLU A 215 20.34 -5.59 -7.68
C GLU A 215 20.75 -4.18 -7.26
N ARG A 216 21.28 -4.01 -6.05
CA ARG A 216 21.75 -2.72 -5.54
C ARG A 216 22.92 -2.16 -6.32
N GLN A 217 23.91 -2.98 -6.63
CA GLN A 217 25.05 -2.57 -7.44
C GLN A 217 24.62 -2.16 -8.86
N THR A 218 23.68 -2.90 -9.46
CA THR A 218 23.10 -2.58 -10.78
C THR A 218 22.38 -1.23 -10.76
N LEU A 219 21.55 -0.99 -9.73
CA LEU A 219 20.86 0.28 -9.54
C LEU A 219 21.85 1.44 -9.40
N MET A 220 22.89 1.28 -8.57
CA MET A 220 23.93 2.30 -8.37
C MET A 220 24.70 2.64 -9.67
N GLN A 221 24.96 1.63 -10.51
CA GLN A 221 25.61 1.84 -11.82
C GLN A 221 24.71 2.57 -12.82
N SER A 222 23.40 2.26 -12.84
CA SER A 222 22.42 2.93 -13.71
C SER A 222 22.17 4.40 -13.33
N THR A 223 22.29 4.74 -12.04
CA THR A 223 21.97 6.07 -11.51
C THR A 223 23.10 7.11 -11.67
N ARG A 224 24.29 6.76 -12.16
CA ARG A 224 25.38 7.74 -12.40
C ARG A 224 25.06 8.80 -13.46
N ARG A 225 23.95 8.70 -14.20
CA ARG A 225 23.54 9.65 -15.26
C ARG A 225 22.32 10.52 -14.94
N LYS A 226 21.63 10.38 -13.81
CA LYS A 226 20.53 11.27 -13.41
C LYS A 226 20.69 11.69 -11.94
N GLN A 227 20.55 12.99 -11.71
CA GLN A 227 20.66 13.67 -10.43
C GLN A 227 20.00 12.92 -9.28
N GLY A 228 20.73 12.78 -8.18
CA GLY A 228 20.21 12.42 -6.87
C GLY A 228 19.84 10.94 -6.75
N ALA A 229 20.42 10.27 -5.77
CA ALA A 229 20.02 8.93 -5.37
C ALA A 229 18.56 8.94 -4.89
N MET A 230 17.60 8.89 -5.81
CA MET A 230 16.29 8.30 -5.58
C MET A 230 16.51 6.79 -5.40
N SER A 231 17.22 6.42 -4.33
CA SER A 231 17.15 5.05 -3.85
C SER A 231 15.67 4.75 -3.63
N MET A 232 15.20 3.61 -4.11
CA MET A 232 13.80 3.20 -4.00
C MET A 232 13.42 3.13 -2.52
N THR A 233 12.92 4.24 -1.97
CA THR A 233 12.45 4.35 -0.59
C THR A 233 11.32 3.35 -0.35
N ILE A 234 11.03 3.06 0.92
CA ILE A 234 9.95 2.14 1.27
C ILE A 234 8.62 2.61 0.67
N CYS A 235 8.29 3.90 0.76
CA CYS A 235 7.10 4.46 0.12
C CYS A 235 7.10 4.29 -1.40
N SER A 236 8.24 4.49 -2.08
CA SER A 236 8.31 4.35 -3.54
C SER A 236 8.07 2.90 -3.99
N LYS A 237 8.66 1.93 -3.27
CA LYS A 237 8.43 0.50 -3.51
C LYS A 237 6.97 0.13 -3.21
N PHE A 238 6.44 0.61 -2.09
CA PHE A 238 5.07 0.35 -1.67
C PHE A 238 4.06 0.90 -2.67
N ARG A 239 4.17 2.17 -3.06
CA ARG A 239 3.34 2.80 -4.08
C ARG A 239 3.34 2.01 -5.39
N LYS A 240 4.51 1.60 -5.89
CA LYS A 240 4.60 0.82 -7.13
C LYS A 240 3.90 -0.54 -7.02
N ARG A 241 4.06 -1.23 -5.89
CA ARG A 241 3.38 -2.52 -5.63
C ARG A 241 1.87 -2.35 -5.51
N LEU A 242 1.41 -1.31 -4.80
CA LEU A 242 0.00 -0.99 -4.64
C LEU A 242 -0.64 -0.64 -5.99
N ALA A 243 0.01 0.18 -6.82
CA ALA A 243 -0.50 0.52 -8.15
C ALA A 243 -0.71 -0.73 -9.02
N GLY A 244 0.27 -1.66 -9.05
CA GLY A 244 0.13 -2.92 -9.77
C GLY A 244 -0.96 -3.84 -9.21
N LEU A 245 -1.18 -3.82 -7.89
CA LEU A 245 -2.29 -4.54 -7.26
C LEU A 245 -3.64 -3.95 -7.69
N ILE A 246 -3.80 -2.63 -7.66
CA ILE A 246 -5.04 -1.95 -8.06
C ILE A 246 -5.34 -2.19 -9.54
N GLU A 247 -4.32 -2.17 -10.41
CA GLU A 247 -4.45 -2.52 -11.82
C GLU A 247 -4.94 -3.96 -12.01
N HIS A 248 -4.40 -4.91 -11.24
CA HIS A 248 -4.84 -6.30 -11.29
C HIS A 248 -6.30 -6.45 -10.85
N ILE A 249 -6.70 -5.78 -9.76
CA ILE A 249 -8.10 -5.80 -9.29
C ILE A 249 -9.01 -5.21 -10.37
N ALA A 250 -8.60 -4.10 -11.00
CA ALA A 250 -9.38 -3.42 -12.02
C ALA A 250 -9.64 -4.26 -13.28
N ALA A 251 -8.75 -5.23 -13.58
CA ALA A 251 -8.92 -6.18 -14.67
C ALA A 251 -9.85 -7.36 -14.34
N THR A 252 -10.43 -7.41 -13.14
CA THR A 252 -11.26 -8.54 -12.67
C THR A 252 -12.69 -8.11 -12.28
N LYS A 253 -13.62 -9.06 -12.30
CA LYS A 253 -14.95 -8.86 -11.71
C LYS A 253 -14.85 -9.00 -10.18
N THR A 254 -14.78 -7.87 -9.50
CA THR A 254 -14.54 -7.81 -8.05
C THR A 254 -15.83 -7.99 -7.24
N ARG A 255 -15.72 -8.69 -6.11
CA ARG A 255 -16.78 -8.77 -5.08
C ARG A 255 -16.22 -8.31 -3.75
N TYR A 256 -16.97 -7.48 -3.03
CA TYR A 256 -16.52 -6.86 -1.79
C TYR A 256 -17.15 -7.52 -0.57
N VAL A 257 -16.34 -7.76 0.46
CA VAL A 257 -16.78 -8.24 1.78
C VAL A 257 -16.31 -7.24 2.83
N ARG A 258 -17.24 -6.64 3.58
CA ARG A 258 -16.93 -5.68 4.65
C ARG A 258 -17.05 -6.38 6.00
N CYS A 259 -15.91 -6.52 6.69
CA CYS A 259 -15.86 -7.12 8.02
C CYS A 259 -16.09 -6.03 9.08
N ILE A 260 -17.05 -6.26 9.99
CA ILE A 260 -17.39 -5.33 11.06
C ILE A 260 -16.93 -5.90 12.40
N LYS A 261 -16.15 -5.11 13.14
CA LYS A 261 -15.72 -5.44 14.50
C LYS A 261 -16.79 -5.00 15.50
N PRO A 262 -17.47 -5.93 16.20
CA PRO A 262 -18.61 -5.57 17.04
C PRO A 262 -18.17 -4.92 18.37
N ASN A 263 -16.98 -5.22 18.87
CA ASN A 263 -16.41 -4.59 20.08
C ASN A 263 -14.88 -4.73 20.13
N GLU A 264 -14.22 -3.85 20.88
CA GLU A 264 -12.77 -3.85 21.10
C GLU A 264 -12.28 -5.02 21.97
N ASN A 265 -13.12 -5.47 22.90
CA ASN A 265 -12.78 -6.50 23.89
C ASN A 265 -12.80 -7.93 23.34
N LYS A 266 -13.12 -8.12 22.05
CA LYS A 266 -13.23 -9.42 21.37
C LYS A 266 -14.24 -10.37 22.04
N ASN A 267 -15.24 -9.82 22.72
CA ASN A 267 -16.28 -10.60 23.39
C ASN A 267 -17.35 -11.05 22.39
N PRO A 268 -17.74 -12.34 22.38
CA PRO A 268 -18.83 -12.79 21.53
C PRO A 268 -20.16 -12.18 21.98
N ARG A 269 -21.06 -11.88 21.03
CA ARG A 269 -22.44 -11.38 21.27
C ARG A 269 -22.54 -10.04 22.00
N VAL A 270 -21.45 -9.26 22.07
CA VAL A 270 -21.45 -7.88 22.58
C VAL A 270 -21.23 -6.95 21.40
N THR A 271 -22.07 -5.92 21.28
CA THR A 271 -21.94 -4.90 20.23
C THR A 271 -21.83 -3.52 20.86
N ASP A 272 -20.73 -2.84 20.57
CA ASP A 272 -20.61 -1.40 20.77
C ASP A 272 -21.22 -0.70 19.55
N HIS A 273 -22.39 -0.10 19.76
CA HIS A 273 -23.14 0.54 18.70
C HIS A 273 -22.42 1.74 18.09
N MET A 274 -21.67 2.52 18.89
CA MET A 274 -20.98 3.71 18.39
C MET A 274 -19.73 3.34 17.58
N VAL A 275 -19.02 2.28 17.98
CA VAL A 275 -17.90 1.73 17.19
C VAL A 275 -18.41 1.07 15.91
N THR A 276 -19.54 0.38 15.98
CA THR A 276 -20.15 -0.28 14.82
C THR A 276 -20.68 0.73 13.80
N MET A 277 -21.42 1.76 14.23
CA MET A 277 -21.93 2.80 13.33
C MET A 277 -20.81 3.51 12.60
N ARG A 278 -19.74 3.92 13.29
CA ARG A 278 -18.57 4.55 12.64
C ARG A 278 -17.94 3.67 11.55
N GLN A 279 -17.90 2.36 11.75
CA GLN A 279 -17.40 1.42 10.73
C GLN A 279 -18.36 1.33 9.54
N LEU A 280 -19.67 1.36 9.77
CA LEU A 280 -20.67 1.34 8.70
C LEU A 280 -20.63 2.63 7.87
N ASP A 281 -20.51 3.78 8.52
CA ASP A 281 -20.31 5.09 7.88
C ASP A 281 -19.04 5.06 7.01
N SER A 282 -17.92 4.66 7.61
CA SER A 282 -16.62 4.57 6.91
C SER A 282 -16.62 3.57 5.77
N ALA A 283 -17.37 2.47 5.87
CA ALA A 283 -17.50 1.48 4.81
C ALA A 283 -18.42 1.93 3.66
N GLY A 284 -19.10 3.08 3.80
CA GLY A 284 -20.10 3.57 2.84
C GLY A 284 -21.32 2.66 2.74
N ILE A 285 -21.72 2.02 3.85
CA ILE A 285 -22.90 1.14 3.92
C ILE A 285 -24.15 1.90 4.35
N VAL A 286 -23.98 2.91 5.22
CA VAL A 286 -25.02 3.81 5.68
C VAL A 286 -24.63 5.24 5.30
N THR A 287 -25.60 5.98 4.78
CA THR A 287 -25.55 7.40 4.40
C THR A 287 -26.72 8.11 5.03
#